data_AF-A0A7W2A3W6-F1
#
_entry.id   AF-A0A7W2A3W6-F1
#
_cell.length_a   1.000
_cell.length_b   1.000
_cell.length_c   1.000
_cell.angle_alpha   90.00
_cell.angle_beta   90.00
_cell.angle_gamma   90.00
#
_symmetry.space_group_name_H-M   'P 1'
#
loop_
_entity.id
_entity.type
_entity.pdbx_description
1 polymer ?
#
loop_
_entity_poly.entity_id
_entity_poly.type
_entity_poly.pdbx_seq_one_letter_code
_entity_poly.pdbx_strand_id
1 'polypeptide(L)'
;MAEKKIPTINEALALARMYWGYSQTEMANALGMSQAMVSEIERGTKSVTLETLDRYANALDVKKSQLMFFAEEIDGKGPVRKGRLIIADAALRILRKLKPTEKMDAEAR
;
A
#
# COMPACT_ATOMS: atom_id res chain seq x y z
N MET A 1 -17.28 -2.44 -25.17
CA MET A 1 -15.84 -2.53 -24.87
C MET A 1 -15.72 -3.26 -23.55
N ALA A 2 -15.04 -4.40 -23.48
CA ALA A 2 -14.96 -5.18 -22.24
C ALA A 2 -14.14 -4.41 -21.20
N GLU A 3 -14.73 -4.18 -20.02
CA GLU A 3 -14.08 -3.53 -18.89
C GLU A 3 -12.92 -4.40 -18.43
N LYS A 4 -11.68 -3.91 -18.62
CA LYS A 4 -10.48 -4.69 -18.32
C LYS A 4 -10.28 -4.69 -16.80
N LYS A 5 -10.79 -5.72 -16.12
CA LYS A 5 -10.66 -5.88 -14.67
C LYS A 5 -9.17 -5.91 -14.28
N ILE A 6 -8.72 -4.89 -13.56
CA ILE A 6 -7.35 -4.82 -13.04
C ILE A 6 -7.20 -5.98 -12.03
N PRO A 7 -6.10 -6.76 -12.05
CA PRO A 7 -5.89 -7.77 -11.03
C PRO A 7 -5.75 -7.11 -9.65
N THR A 8 -6.39 -7.69 -8.64
CA THR A 8 -6.60 -7.02 -7.34
C THR A 8 -5.31 -6.66 -6.60
N ILE A 9 -4.22 -7.39 -6.84
CA ILE A 9 -2.90 -7.05 -6.29
C ILE A 9 -2.29 -5.80 -6.92
N ASN A 10 -2.51 -5.57 -8.22
CA ASN A 10 -2.01 -4.38 -8.91
C ASN A 10 -2.71 -3.12 -8.38
N GLU A 11 -4.02 -3.23 -8.16
CA GLU A 11 -4.83 -2.17 -7.55
C GLU A 11 -4.42 -1.94 -6.08
N ALA A 12 -4.17 -2.99 -5.31
CA ALA A 12 -3.69 -2.87 -3.93
C ALA A 12 -2.36 -2.09 -3.84
N LEU A 13 -1.42 -2.35 -4.76
CA LEU A 13 -0.16 -1.60 -4.83
C LEU A 13 -0.38 -0.12 -5.18
N ALA A 14 -1.28 0.17 -6.13
CA ALA A 14 -1.61 1.54 -6.50
C ALA A 14 -2.24 2.31 -5.34
N LEU A 15 -3.19 1.70 -4.64
CA LEU A 15 -3.84 2.28 -3.46
C LEU A 15 -2.86 2.48 -2.31
N ALA A 16 -1.99 1.51 -2.04
CA ALA A 16 -0.96 1.63 -1.02
C ALA A 16 0.02 2.78 -1.32
N ARG A 17 0.45 2.93 -2.58
CA ARG A 17 1.27 4.05 -3.02
C ARG A 17 0.57 5.39 -2.76
N MET A 18 -0.68 5.52 -3.22
CA MET A 18 -1.46 6.76 -3.07
C MET A 18 -1.68 7.12 -1.60
N TYR A 19 -1.96 6.11 -0.77
CA TYR A 19 -2.17 6.29 0.66
C TYR A 19 -0.92 6.86 1.35
N TRP A 20 0.28 6.40 0.97
CA TRP A 20 1.56 6.97 1.44
C TRP A 20 2.00 8.25 0.73
N GLY A 21 1.13 8.84 -0.11
CA GLY A 21 1.36 10.15 -0.71
C GLY A 21 2.41 10.16 -1.81
N TYR A 22 2.86 9.00 -2.29
CA TYR A 22 3.83 8.92 -3.38
C TYR A 22 3.15 9.12 -4.75
N SER A 23 3.72 9.96 -5.59
CA SER A 23 3.49 9.90 -7.03
C SER A 23 4.11 8.63 -7.64
N GLN A 24 3.72 8.26 -8.87
CA GLN A 24 4.34 7.13 -9.56
C GLN A 24 5.84 7.34 -9.79
N THR A 25 6.27 8.57 -10.00
CA THR A 25 7.70 8.91 -10.19
C THR A 25 8.48 8.73 -8.89
N GLU A 26 7.97 9.22 -7.76
CA GLU A 26 8.64 9.07 -6.47
C GLU A 26 8.69 7.62 -6.03
N MET A 27 7.60 6.87 -6.25
CA MET A 27 7.59 5.43 -6.00
C MET A 27 8.60 4.70 -6.89
N ALA A 28 8.68 5.03 -8.19
CA ALA A 28 9.66 4.43 -9.08
C ALA A 28 11.10 4.65 -8.60
N ASN A 29 11.41 5.86 -8.12
CA ASN A 29 12.71 6.17 -7.52
C ASN A 29 12.97 5.30 -6.28
N ALA A 30 11.98 5.16 -5.39
CA ALA A 30 12.10 4.32 -4.20
C ALA A 30 12.28 2.82 -4.51
N LEU A 31 11.69 2.33 -5.61
CA LEU A 31 11.75 0.93 -6.03
C LEU A 31 12.97 0.61 -6.90
N GLY A 32 13.75 1.61 -7.32
CA GLY A 32 14.80 1.46 -8.32
C GLY A 32 14.24 0.97 -9.67
N MET A 33 13.12 1.54 -10.09
CA MET A 33 12.40 1.22 -11.34
C MET A 33 12.15 2.47 -12.17
N SER A 34 11.73 2.30 -13.43
CA SER A 34 11.20 3.42 -14.21
C SER A 34 9.76 3.73 -13.83
N GLN A 35 9.35 5.00 -13.95
CA GLN A 35 7.95 5.41 -13.75
C GLN A 35 7.00 4.63 -14.68
N ALA A 36 7.40 4.38 -15.92
CA ALA A 36 6.62 3.58 -16.87
C ALA A 36 6.37 2.16 -16.33
N MET A 37 7.38 1.51 -15.74
CA MET A 37 7.23 0.17 -15.17
C MET A 37 6.29 0.16 -13.98
N VAL A 38 6.39 1.14 -13.07
CA VAL A 38 5.45 1.31 -11.95
C VAL A 38 4.02 1.48 -12.47
N SER A 39 3.85 2.31 -13.50
CA SER A 39 2.56 2.57 -14.14
C SER A 39 1.96 1.31 -14.79
N GLU A 40 2.78 0.51 -15.48
CA GLU A 40 2.36 -0.76 -16.08
C GLU A 40 1.99 -1.81 -15.04
N ILE A 41 2.72 -1.85 -13.93
CA ILE A 41 2.39 -2.69 -12.78
C ILE A 41 1.04 -2.24 -12.23
N GLU A 42 0.85 -0.97 -11.87
CA GLU A 42 -0.40 -0.52 -11.23
C GLU A 42 -1.64 -0.68 -12.12
N ARG A 43 -1.49 -0.59 -13.44
CA ARG A 43 -2.59 -0.87 -14.40
C ARG A 43 -2.84 -2.34 -14.67
N GLY A 44 -2.01 -3.24 -14.15
CA GLY A 44 -2.10 -4.68 -14.42
C GLY A 44 -1.68 -5.09 -15.84
N THR A 45 -1.03 -4.20 -16.61
CA THR A 45 -0.44 -4.57 -17.90
C THR A 45 0.84 -5.38 -17.73
N LYS A 46 1.52 -5.20 -16.59
CA LYS A 46 2.65 -6.03 -16.14
C LYS A 46 2.26 -6.78 -14.87
N SER A 47 2.61 -8.06 -14.79
CA SER A 47 2.34 -8.88 -13.61
C SER A 47 3.18 -8.44 -12.41
N VAL A 48 2.61 -8.57 -11.21
CA VAL A 48 3.35 -8.38 -9.96
C VAL A 48 4.17 -9.64 -9.68
N THR A 49 5.49 -9.51 -9.63
CA THR A 49 6.38 -10.57 -9.16
C THR A 49 6.57 -10.48 -7.65
N LEU A 50 7.07 -11.54 -7.02
CA LEU A 50 7.46 -11.51 -5.61
C LEU A 50 8.50 -10.42 -5.33
N GLU A 51 9.44 -10.22 -6.25
CA GLU A 51 10.45 -9.16 -6.15
C GLU A 51 9.82 -7.77 -6.18
N THR A 52 8.86 -7.52 -7.07
CA THR A 52 8.10 -6.26 -7.08
C THR A 52 7.40 -6.06 -5.74
N LEU A 53 6.73 -7.10 -5.23
CA LEU A 53 6.04 -7.03 -3.95
C LEU A 53 6.99 -6.75 -2.78
N ASP A 54 8.19 -7.35 -2.79
CA ASP A 54 9.27 -7.09 -1.83
C ASP A 54 9.73 -5.64 -1.87
N ARG A 55 9.96 -5.10 -3.07
CA ARG A 55 10.39 -3.70 -3.24
C ARG A 55 9.32 -2.74 -2.72
N TYR A 56 8.04 -2.97 -3.03
CA TYR A 56 6.94 -2.16 -2.50
C TYR A 56 6.83 -2.26 -0.98
N ALA A 57 6.91 -3.48 -0.44
CA ALA A 57 6.88 -3.70 1.01
C ALA A 57 8.00 -2.93 1.72
N ASN A 58 9.22 -2.99 1.19
CA ASN A 58 10.37 -2.27 1.72
C ASN A 58 10.21 -0.75 1.59
N ALA A 59 9.80 -0.25 0.42
CA ALA A 59 9.64 1.18 0.16
C ALA A 59 8.55 1.82 1.05
N LEU A 60 7.49 1.07 1.36
CA LEU A 60 6.36 1.53 2.17
C LEU A 60 6.48 1.21 3.66
N ASP A 61 7.58 0.55 4.09
CA ASP A 61 7.80 0.04 5.45
C ASP A 61 6.63 -0.82 5.99
N VAL A 62 6.19 -1.78 5.16
CA VAL A 62 5.12 -2.74 5.50
C VAL A 62 5.55 -4.18 5.19
N LYS A 63 4.84 -5.17 5.74
CA LYS A 63 5.05 -6.57 5.37
C LYS A 63 4.34 -6.89 4.05
N LYS A 64 4.96 -7.71 3.19
CA LYS A 64 4.32 -8.27 1.97
C LYS A 64 2.94 -8.89 2.24
N SER A 65 2.80 -9.59 3.37
CA SER A 65 1.53 -10.21 3.76
C SER A 65 0.41 -9.18 3.94
N GLN A 66 0.72 -7.94 4.31
CA GLN A 66 -0.27 -6.87 4.41
C GLN A 66 -0.74 -6.42 3.02
N LEU A 67 0.17 -6.31 2.05
CA LEU A 67 -0.17 -5.98 0.66
C LEU A 67 -1.02 -7.08 0.01
N MET A 68 -0.67 -8.35 0.21
CA MET A 68 -1.46 -9.50 -0.25
C MET A 68 -2.85 -9.52 0.37
N PHE A 69 -2.91 -9.28 1.68
CA PHE A 69 -4.16 -9.21 2.40
C PHE A 69 -5.07 -8.07 1.89
N PHE A 70 -4.52 -6.88 1.59
CA PHE A 70 -5.30 -5.81 0.97
C PHE A 70 -5.88 -6.22 -0.39
N ALA A 71 -5.11 -6.96 -1.20
CA ALA A 71 -5.60 -7.50 -2.47
C ALA A 71 -6.74 -8.52 -2.28
N GLU A 72 -6.70 -9.32 -1.22
CA GLU A 72 -7.78 -10.27 -0.86
C GLU A 72 -9.05 -9.55 -0.40
N GLU A 73 -8.92 -8.45 0.35
CA GLU A 73 -10.07 -7.62 0.75
C GLU A 73 -10.70 -6.92 -0.46
N ILE A 74 -9.91 -6.42 -1.40
CA ILE A 74 -10.41 -5.84 -2.68
C ILE A 74 -11.15 -6.90 -3.49
N ASP A 75 -10.68 -8.16 -3.51
CA ASP A 75 -11.37 -9.27 -4.17
C ASP A 75 -12.58 -9.80 -3.37
N GLY A 76 -12.84 -9.27 -2.18
CA GLY A 76 -13.93 -9.71 -1.29
C GLY A 76 -13.74 -11.12 -0.72
N LYS A 77 -12.51 -11.67 -0.76
CA LYS A 77 -12.17 -13.04 -0.32
C LYS A 77 -11.39 -13.09 0.99
N GLY A 78 -11.13 -11.95 1.63
CA GLY A 78 -10.36 -11.90 2.86
C GLY A 78 -11.03 -12.66 4.03
N PRO A 79 -10.25 -13.28 4.93
CA PRO A 79 -10.79 -13.99 6.09
C PRO A 79 -11.47 -13.02 7.07
N VAL A 80 -12.80 -13.10 7.14
CA VAL A 80 -13.77 -12.20 7.81
C VAL A 80 -13.53 -11.93 9.31
N ARG A 81 -12.52 -12.54 9.97
CA ARG A 81 -12.23 -12.35 11.41
C ARG A 81 -10.78 -12.04 11.76
N LYS A 82 -9.81 -12.87 11.34
CA LYS A 82 -8.38 -12.65 11.66
C LYS A 82 -7.75 -11.57 10.79
N GLY A 83 -8.16 -11.50 9.52
CA GLY A 83 -7.69 -10.49 8.56
C GLY A 83 -7.98 -9.06 9.02
N ARG A 84 -9.24 -8.80 9.35
CA ARG A 84 -9.69 -7.52 9.94
C ARG A 84 -8.91 -7.09 11.18
N LEU A 85 -8.58 -8.02 12.08
CA LEU A 85 -7.79 -7.72 13.28
C LEU A 85 -6.33 -7.37 12.93
N ILE A 86 -5.77 -8.00 11.90
CA ILE A 86 -4.42 -7.68 11.39
C ILE A 86 -4.42 -6.31 10.71
N ILE A 87 -5.45 -5.97 9.92
CA ILE A 87 -5.60 -4.60 9.39
C ILE A 87 -5.71 -3.62 10.54
N ALA A 88 -6.55 -3.89 11.52
CA ALA A 88 -6.74 -3.02 12.66
C ALA A 88 -5.39 -2.79 13.39
N ASP A 89 -4.61 -3.83 13.64
CA ASP A 89 -3.29 -3.69 14.26
C ASP A 89 -2.29 -2.93 13.37
N ALA A 90 -2.27 -3.22 12.06
CA ALA A 90 -1.45 -2.51 11.09
C ALA A 90 -1.81 -1.02 11.01
N ALA A 91 -3.10 -0.73 10.85
CA ALA A 91 -3.67 0.62 10.84
C ALA A 91 -3.40 1.33 12.17
N LEU A 92 -3.55 0.67 13.32
CA LEU A 92 -3.19 1.22 14.62
C LEU A 92 -1.70 1.52 14.73
N ARG A 93 -0.82 0.70 14.16
CA ARG A 93 0.63 0.93 14.15
C ARG A 93 0.99 2.14 13.30
N ILE A 94 0.34 2.29 12.15
CA ILE A 94 0.43 3.48 11.29
C ILE A 94 -0.08 4.71 12.05
N LEU A 95 -1.28 4.66 12.63
CA LEU A 95 -1.87 5.76 13.40
C LEU A 95 -0.99 6.15 14.60
N ARG A 96 -0.33 5.19 15.25
CA ARG A 96 0.65 5.46 16.33
C ARG A 96 1.89 6.19 15.80
N LYS A 97 2.40 5.82 14.63
CA LYS A 97 3.51 6.55 13.98
C LYS A 97 3.09 7.94 13.51
N LEU A 98 1.81 8.13 13.17
CA LEU A 98 1.23 9.40 12.78
C LEU A 98 0.75 10.25 13.96
N LYS A 99 0.77 9.73 15.20
CA LYS A 99 0.42 10.53 16.38
C LYS A 99 1.37 11.74 16.39
N PRO A 100 0.87 12.98 16.21
CA PRO A 100 1.71 14.15 16.39
C PRO A 100 2.27 14.08 17.80
N THR A 101 3.56 14.36 18.01
CA THR A 101 4.03 14.73 19.35
C THR A 101 3.10 15.84 19.81
N GLU A 102 2.26 15.54 20.81
CA GLU A 102 1.43 16.56 21.46
C GLU A 102 2.37 17.72 21.74
N LYS A 103 2.18 18.85 21.03
CA LYS A 103 2.61 20.11 21.61
C LYS A 103 1.74 20.20 22.86
N MET A 104 2.31 19.87 24.02
CA MET A 104 1.80 20.41 25.28
C MET A 104 1.51 21.87 25.00
N ASP A 105 0.26 22.29 25.15
CA ASP A 105 -0.15 23.67 24.98
C ASP A 105 0.76 24.53 25.87
N ALA A 106 1.82 25.04 25.27
CA ALA A 106 2.69 26.00 25.88
C ALA A 106 1.93 27.31 25.78
N GLU A 107 1.52 27.77 26.95
CA GLU A 107 1.19 29.15 27.29
C GLU A 107 -0.25 29.57 27.00
N ALA A 108 -1.13 29.13 27.88
CA ALA A 108 -2.07 30.06 28.49
C ALA A 108 -1.28 31.04 29.37
N ARG A 109 -1.04 32.25 28.87
CA ARG A 109 -0.88 33.49 29.66
C ARG A 109 -0.98 34.72 28.78
#